data_AF-A0A7S1WH83-F1
#
_entry.id   AF-A0A7S1WH83-F1
#
_cell.length_a   1.000
_cell.length_b   1.000
_cell.length_c   1.000
_cell.angle_alpha   90.00
_cell.angle_beta   90.00
_cell.angle_gamma   90.00
#
_symmetry.space_group_name_H-M   'P 1'
#
loop_
_entity.id
_entity.type
_entity.pdbx_description
1 polymer ?
#
loop_
_entity_poly.entity_id
_entity_poly.type
_entity_poly.pdbx_seq_one_letter_code
_entity_poly.pdbx_strand_id
1 'polypeptide(L)'
;KVCAARVRKRYEEQRAQRLRDMKGVVDSAPPQVMGLRHLKTNWKKAETLGQRYDAIERDNRHLLSHMSSIGARRDYAVQKSRSLPLLRDPPGGPVRQREADRINEANALMLKRLQSMQAEYRTSDWEDQYRRSQSYVRIRCEYPPPLLPRVRSPPAPARSSLTRLPGSRGPDPRGDLADEELLELGGFRGPPGA
;
A
#
# COMPACT_ATOMS: atom_id res chain seq x y z
N LYS A 1 1.71 47.27 28.06
CA LYS A 1 1.72 45.85 27.62
C LYS A 1 2.84 45.52 26.60
N VAL A 2 3.22 46.44 25.71
CA VAL A 2 4.27 46.25 24.69
C VAL A 2 5.66 45.96 25.27
N CYS A 3 6.06 46.61 26.37
CA CYS A 3 7.36 46.36 27.01
C CYS A 3 7.52 44.92 27.52
N ALA A 4 6.46 44.32 28.08
CA ALA A 4 6.50 42.96 28.60
C ALA A 4 6.67 41.92 27.46
N ALA A 5 6.01 42.13 26.32
CA ALA A 5 6.16 41.27 25.14
C ALA A 5 7.58 41.35 24.55
N ARG A 6 8.17 42.56 24.50
CA ARG A 6 9.54 42.77 24.00
C ARG A 6 10.58 42.06 24.87
N VAL A 7 10.40 42.08 26.19
CA VAL A 7 11.28 41.39 27.14
C VAL A 7 11.18 39.88 26.99
N ARG A 8 9.97 39.33 26.85
CA ARG A 8 9.77 37.87 26.61
C ARG A 8 10.44 37.41 25.32
N LYS A 9 10.26 38.15 24.22
CA LYS A 9 10.91 37.84 22.94
C LYS A 9 12.44 37.79 23.06
N ARG A 10 13.03 38.76 23.77
CA ARG A 10 14.48 38.80 24.02
C ARG A 10 14.96 37.59 24.83
N TYR A 11 14.20 37.16 25.84
CA TYR A 11 14.55 35.96 26.61
C TYR A 11 14.43 34.68 25.79
N GLU A 12 13.42 34.57 24.93
CA GLU A 12 13.26 33.44 24.01
C GLU A 12 14.39 33.37 22.98
N GLU A 13 14.78 34.51 22.41
CA GLU A 13 15.92 34.61 21.50
C GLU A 13 17.22 34.17 22.19
N GLN A 14 17.47 34.66 23.41
CA GLN A 14 18.63 34.25 24.20
C GLN A 14 18.62 32.75 24.55
N ARG A 15 17.45 32.19 24.88
CA ARG A 15 17.30 30.75 25.14
C ARG A 15 17.56 29.93 23.89
N ALA A 16 16.99 30.34 22.76
CA ALA A 16 17.19 29.68 21.47
C ALA A 16 18.67 29.71 21.06
N GLN A 17 19.35 30.83 21.31
CA GLN A 17 20.78 30.97 21.03
C GLN A 17 21.62 30.03 21.90
N ARG A 18 21.38 29.98 23.22
CA ARG A 18 22.04 29.01 24.11
C ARG A 18 21.83 27.56 23.65
N LEU A 19 20.61 27.20 23.23
CA LEU A 19 20.33 25.85 22.73
C LEU A 19 21.05 25.52 21.42
N ARG A 20 21.26 26.51 20.54
CA ARG A 20 22.07 26.32 19.31
C ARG A 20 23.56 26.19 19.61
N ASP A 21 24.04 26.96 20.59
CA ASP A 21 25.45 27.01 20.94
C ASP A 21 25.87 25.84 21.86
N MET A 22 24.90 25.15 22.48
CA MET A 22 25.13 23.92 23.24
C MET A 22 25.66 22.81 22.32
N LYS A 23 26.94 22.49 22.47
CA LYS A 23 27.57 21.32 21.85
C LYS A 23 27.33 20.08 22.70
N GLY A 24 27.04 18.94 22.06
CA GLY A 24 26.99 17.65 22.74
C GLY A 24 28.35 17.29 23.32
N VAL A 25 28.35 16.71 24.53
CA VAL A 25 29.58 16.25 25.21
C VAL A 25 30.17 15.01 24.55
N VAL A 26 29.32 14.25 23.84
CA VAL A 26 29.69 13.00 23.18
C VAL A 26 29.82 13.25 21.68
N ASP A 27 30.95 12.85 21.11
CA ASP A 27 31.14 12.83 19.67
C ASP A 27 30.28 11.72 19.06
N SER A 28 29.32 12.10 18.21
CA SER A 28 28.46 11.19 17.45
C SER A 28 28.92 11.02 16.00
N ALA A 29 30.08 11.57 15.62
CA ALA A 29 30.62 11.34 14.30
C ALA A 29 30.99 9.86 14.12
N PRO A 30 30.85 9.31 12.90
CA PRO A 30 31.39 7.99 12.62
C PRO A 30 32.90 8.00 12.89
N PRO A 31 33.45 6.95 13.53
CA PRO A 31 34.87 6.91 13.85
C PRO A 31 35.70 7.06 12.58
N GLN A 32 36.78 7.83 12.67
CA GLN A 32 37.66 8.05 11.52
C GLN A 32 38.29 6.71 11.11
N VAL A 33 37.79 6.14 10.02
CA VAL A 33 38.32 4.90 9.46
C VAL A 33 39.67 5.26 8.84
N MET A 34 40.76 4.96 9.55
CA MET A 34 42.17 5.29 9.22
C MET A 34 42.67 4.63 7.93
N GLY A 35 41.93 4.72 6.82
CA GLY A 35 42.25 4.05 5.55
C GLY A 35 42.12 2.53 5.55
N LEU A 36 41.91 1.90 6.72
CA LEU A 36 41.92 0.45 6.91
C LEU A 36 40.79 -0.25 6.11
N ARG A 37 41.17 -1.03 5.09
CA ARG A 37 40.25 -1.71 4.17
C ARG A 37 39.27 -2.65 4.88
N HIS A 38 39.71 -3.36 5.93
CA HIS A 38 38.89 -4.30 6.69
C HIS A 38 37.80 -3.64 7.55
N LEU A 39 37.91 -2.34 7.85
CA LEU A 39 36.86 -1.55 8.50
C LEU A 39 35.91 -0.89 7.47
N LYS A 40 36.36 -0.72 6.21
CA LYS A 40 35.54 -0.23 5.10
C LYS A 40 34.64 -1.31 4.51
N THR A 41 35.13 -2.56 4.46
CA THR A 41 34.41 -3.69 3.86
C THR A 41 34.14 -4.78 4.88
N ASN A 42 32.86 -5.05 5.14
CA ASN A 42 32.43 -6.13 6.02
C ASN A 42 32.51 -7.48 5.31
N TRP A 43 33.69 -8.12 5.33
CA TRP A 43 33.93 -9.41 4.67
C TRP A 43 32.96 -10.51 5.11
N LYS A 44 32.66 -10.61 6.41
CA LYS A 44 31.65 -11.55 6.93
C LYS A 44 30.26 -11.34 6.31
N LYS A 45 29.88 -10.08 6.07
CA LYS A 45 28.60 -9.75 5.42
C LYS A 45 28.61 -10.19 3.95
N ALA A 46 29.71 -9.96 3.24
CA ALA A 46 29.87 -10.42 1.86
C ALA A 46 29.85 -11.96 1.77
N GLU A 47 30.52 -12.64 2.69
CA GLU A 47 30.53 -14.10 2.78
C GLU A 47 29.14 -14.67 3.08
N THR A 48 28.43 -14.12 4.08
CA THR A 48 27.05 -14.55 4.42
C THR A 48 26.11 -14.37 3.23
N LEU A 49 26.31 -13.30 2.46
CA LEU A 49 25.51 -12.99 1.28
C LEU A 49 25.86 -13.94 0.12
N GLY A 50 27.12 -14.31 -0.06
CA GLY A 50 27.55 -15.37 -0.98
C GLY A 50 26.92 -16.72 -0.63
N GLN A 51 27.00 -17.16 0.63
CA GLN A 51 26.39 -18.41 1.10
C GLN A 51 24.87 -18.46 0.85
N ARG A 52 24.18 -17.31 0.98
CA ARG A 52 22.75 -17.19 0.65
C ARG A 52 22.49 -17.34 -0.84
N TYR A 53 23.29 -16.71 -1.70
CA TYR A 53 23.15 -16.89 -3.14
C TYR A 53 23.43 -18.33 -3.57
N ASP A 54 24.44 -18.98 -3.01
CA ASP A 54 24.72 -20.40 -3.29
C ASP A 54 23.56 -21.32 -2.90
N ALA A 55 22.87 -21.01 -1.79
CA ALA A 55 21.68 -21.75 -1.38
C ALA A 55 20.54 -21.55 -2.39
N ILE A 56 20.26 -20.29 -2.77
CA ILE A 56 19.25 -19.95 -3.77
C ILE A 56 19.54 -20.63 -5.10
N GLU A 57 20.79 -20.65 -5.55
CA GLU A 57 21.15 -21.32 -6.80
C GLU A 57 20.94 -22.82 -6.74
N ARG A 58 21.32 -23.47 -5.63
CA ARG A 58 21.07 -24.90 -5.42
C ARG A 58 19.57 -25.19 -5.47
N ASP A 59 18.75 -24.39 -4.81
CA ASP A 59 17.30 -24.58 -4.78
C ASP A 59 16.68 -24.34 -6.18
N ASN A 60 17.15 -23.32 -6.90
CA ASN A 60 16.72 -23.06 -8.28
C ASN A 60 17.08 -24.21 -9.22
N ARG A 61 18.28 -24.79 -9.09
CA ARG A 61 18.69 -25.96 -9.89
C ARG A 61 17.80 -27.17 -9.58
N HIS A 62 17.49 -27.43 -8.31
CA HIS A 62 16.57 -28.50 -7.93
C HIS A 62 15.16 -28.26 -8.48
N LEU A 63 14.65 -27.04 -8.37
CA LEU A 63 13.34 -26.67 -8.89
C LEU A 63 13.26 -26.88 -10.41
N LEU A 64 14.23 -26.35 -11.16
CA LEU A 64 14.28 -26.50 -12.62
C LEU A 64 14.43 -27.96 -13.05
N SER A 65 15.28 -28.72 -12.37
CA SER A 65 15.41 -30.17 -12.60
C SER A 65 14.08 -30.90 -12.35
N HIS A 66 13.41 -30.57 -11.25
CA HIS A 66 12.11 -31.15 -10.91
C HIS A 66 11.03 -30.76 -11.93
N MET A 67 10.94 -29.49 -12.32
CA MET A 67 10.01 -29.00 -13.35
C MET A 67 10.27 -29.68 -14.71
N SER A 68 11.53 -29.80 -15.10
CA SER A 68 11.92 -30.51 -16.32
C SER A 68 11.53 -31.99 -16.24
N SER A 69 11.74 -32.64 -15.09
CA SER A 69 11.35 -34.03 -14.87
C SER A 69 9.83 -34.23 -14.96
N ILE A 70 9.03 -33.30 -14.43
CA ILE A 70 7.57 -33.33 -14.54
C ILE A 70 7.14 -33.10 -15.99
N GLY A 71 7.71 -32.09 -16.66
CA GLY A 71 7.38 -31.76 -18.05
C GLY A 71 7.80 -32.84 -19.05
N ALA A 72 8.85 -33.61 -18.75
CA ALA A 72 9.33 -34.72 -19.58
C ALA A 72 8.51 -36.02 -19.36
N ARG A 73 7.84 -36.18 -18.21
CA ARG A 73 6.98 -37.34 -17.95
C ARG A 73 5.73 -37.27 -18.82
N ARG A 74 5.54 -38.29 -19.65
CA ARG A 74 4.39 -38.44 -20.55
C ARG A 74 3.06 -38.64 -19.82
N ASP A 75 3.10 -39.02 -18.54
CA ASP A 75 1.92 -39.27 -17.70
C ASP A 75 1.14 -37.97 -17.38
N TYR A 76 1.81 -36.82 -17.38
CA TYR A 76 1.18 -35.50 -17.21
C TYR A 76 0.91 -34.79 -18.54
N ALA A 77 1.38 -35.36 -19.66
CA ALA A 77 1.06 -34.82 -20.98
C ALA A 77 -0.39 -35.14 -21.31
N VAL A 78 -1.20 -34.11 -21.54
CA VAL A 78 -2.59 -34.26 -22.00
C VAL A 78 -2.54 -35.01 -23.34
N GLN A 79 -2.97 -36.27 -23.33
CA GLN A 79 -3.17 -37.05 -24.55
C GLN A 79 -4.24 -36.32 -25.37
N LYS A 80 -3.83 -35.58 -26.41
CA LYS A 80 -4.76 -35.01 -27.39
C LYS A 80 -5.32 -36.14 -28.27
N SER A 81 -6.15 -37.00 -27.69
CA SER A 81 -7.02 -37.86 -28.48
C SER A 81 -8.16 -37.00 -29.03
N ARG A 82 -8.29 -36.91 -30.35
CA ARG A 82 -9.42 -36.25 -31.03
C ARG A 82 -10.78 -36.94 -30.78
N SER A 83 -10.83 -37.99 -29.97
CA SER A 83 -11.97 -38.88 -29.77
C SER A 83 -12.54 -38.90 -28.35
N LEU A 84 -11.96 -38.17 -27.39
CA LEU A 84 -12.52 -38.11 -26.03
C LEU A 84 -13.23 -36.77 -25.80
N PRO A 85 -14.43 -36.76 -25.19
CA PRO A 85 -15.10 -35.52 -24.84
C PRO A 85 -14.18 -34.72 -23.90
N LEU A 86 -13.98 -33.44 -24.21
CA LEU A 86 -13.27 -32.53 -23.31
C LEU A 86 -13.92 -32.65 -21.93
N LEU A 87 -13.18 -33.18 -20.94
CA LEU A 87 -13.57 -33.04 -19.54
C LEU A 87 -13.61 -31.53 -19.28
N ARG A 88 -14.84 -31.00 -19.27
CA ARG A 88 -15.14 -29.57 -19.06
C ARG A 88 -14.80 -29.13 -17.64
N ASP A 89 -14.56 -30.08 -16.74
CA ASP A 89 -14.33 -29.81 -15.34
C ASP A 89 -12.83 -29.60 -15.06
N PRO A 90 -12.46 -28.47 -14.41
CA PRO A 90 -11.08 -28.23 -13.98
C PRO A 90 -10.54 -29.39 -13.13
N PRO A 91 -9.23 -29.67 -13.18
CA PRO A 91 -8.63 -30.72 -12.35
C PRO A 91 -8.97 -30.47 -10.88
N GLY A 92 -9.52 -31.49 -10.21
CA GLY A 92 -10.02 -31.44 -8.83
C GLY A 92 -11.52 -31.73 -8.67
N GLY A 93 -12.30 -31.74 -9.76
CA GLY A 93 -13.69 -32.22 -9.77
C GLY A 93 -14.62 -31.52 -8.76
N PRO A 94 -15.70 -32.19 -8.30
CA PRO A 94 -16.71 -31.57 -7.43
C PRO A 94 -16.19 -31.19 -6.04
N VAL A 95 -15.11 -31.84 -5.57
CA VAL A 95 -14.48 -31.53 -4.27
C VAL A 95 -13.82 -30.15 -4.30
N ARG A 96 -13.09 -29.85 -5.37
CA ARG A 96 -12.46 -28.54 -5.54
C ARG A 96 -13.50 -27.43 -5.71
N GLN A 97 -14.60 -27.73 -6.40
CA GLN A 97 -15.70 -26.77 -6.56
C GLN A 97 -16.34 -26.44 -5.20
N ARG A 98 -16.64 -27.45 -4.37
CA ARG A 98 -17.16 -27.24 -3.01
C ARG A 98 -16.22 -26.42 -2.13
N GLU A 99 -14.91 -26.64 -2.24
CA GLU A 99 -13.93 -25.85 -1.48
C GLU A 99 -13.84 -24.41 -2.00
N ALA A 100 -13.92 -24.20 -3.31
CA ALA A 100 -13.99 -22.86 -3.90
C ALA A 100 -15.25 -22.11 -3.44
N ASP A 101 -16.40 -22.79 -3.41
CA ASP A 101 -17.66 -22.22 -2.93
C ASP A 101 -17.56 -21.86 -1.45
N ARG A 102 -17.01 -22.75 -0.61
CA ARG A 102 -16.74 -22.49 0.81
C ARG A 102 -15.84 -21.27 1.02
N ILE A 103 -14.76 -21.16 0.24
CA ILE A 103 -13.84 -20.01 0.32
C ILE A 103 -14.57 -18.71 -0.07
N ASN A 104 -15.36 -18.76 -1.14
CA ASN A 104 -16.11 -17.59 -1.61
C ASN A 104 -17.17 -17.13 -0.59
N GLU A 105 -17.87 -18.07 0.04
CA GLU A 105 -18.81 -17.76 1.13
C GLU A 105 -18.10 -17.13 2.32
N ALA A 106 -16.96 -17.68 2.75
CA ALA A 106 -16.16 -17.11 3.85
C ALA A 106 -15.66 -15.69 3.51
N ASN A 107 -15.18 -15.48 2.29
CA ASN A 107 -14.75 -14.17 1.80
C ASN A 107 -15.90 -13.16 1.76
N ALA A 108 -17.08 -13.58 1.31
CA ALA A 108 -18.27 -12.73 1.30
C ALA A 108 -18.68 -12.30 2.72
N LEU A 109 -18.60 -13.21 3.71
CA LEU A 109 -18.86 -12.87 5.11
C LEU A 109 -17.82 -11.90 5.68
N MET A 110 -16.53 -12.10 5.39
CA MET A 110 -15.48 -11.17 5.81
C MET A 110 -15.66 -9.79 5.16
N LEU A 111 -16.01 -9.74 3.88
CA LEU A 111 -16.26 -8.49 3.18
C LEU A 111 -17.43 -7.72 3.80
N LYS A 112 -18.55 -8.41 4.10
CA LYS A 112 -19.70 -7.80 4.81
C LYS A 112 -19.27 -7.23 6.16
N ARG A 113 -18.45 -7.96 6.92
CA ARG A 113 -17.91 -7.46 8.20
C ARG A 113 -17.08 -6.21 7.99
N LEU A 114 -16.11 -6.23 7.08
CA LEU A 114 -15.26 -5.08 6.77
C LEU A 114 -16.05 -3.85 6.31
N GLN A 115 -17.10 -4.05 5.51
CA GLN A 115 -17.96 -2.97 5.04
C GLN A 115 -18.87 -2.40 6.14
N SER A 116 -19.39 -3.27 7.02
CA SER A 116 -20.26 -2.87 8.14
C SER A 116 -19.50 -2.28 9.33
N MET A 117 -18.24 -2.69 9.51
CA MET A 117 -17.39 -2.26 10.62
C MET A 117 -17.05 -0.78 10.45
N GLN A 118 -17.50 0.02 11.40
CA GLN A 118 -17.13 1.43 11.48
C GLN A 118 -15.73 1.57 12.11
N ALA A 119 -15.01 2.62 11.74
CA ALA A 119 -13.78 2.98 12.42
C ALA A 119 -14.09 3.41 13.87
N GLU A 120 -13.36 2.88 14.85
CA GLU A 120 -13.48 3.29 16.26
C GLU A 120 -13.18 4.78 16.46
N TYR A 121 -12.32 5.32 15.59
CA TYR A 121 -11.95 6.72 15.58
C TYR A 121 -12.36 7.38 14.26
N ARG A 122 -13.30 8.32 14.35
CA ARG A 122 -13.68 9.17 13.23
C ARG A 122 -13.10 10.57 13.41
N THR A 123 -12.19 10.96 12.51
CA THR A 123 -11.50 12.25 12.57
C THR A 123 -12.45 13.44 12.51
N SER A 124 -13.55 13.35 11.77
CA SER A 124 -14.57 14.41 11.75
C SER A 124 -15.17 14.66 13.13
N ASP A 125 -15.47 13.60 13.86
CA ASP A 125 -16.15 13.69 15.15
C ASP A 125 -15.21 14.31 16.20
N TRP A 126 -13.92 13.98 16.12
CA TRP A 126 -12.88 14.58 16.94
C TRP A 126 -12.63 16.04 16.59
N GLU A 127 -12.64 16.40 15.31
CA GLU A 127 -12.56 17.80 14.89
C GLU A 127 -13.76 18.61 15.42
N ASP A 128 -14.96 18.04 15.38
CA ASP A 128 -16.18 18.70 15.87
C ASP A 128 -16.20 18.81 17.40
N GLN A 129 -15.79 17.76 18.12
CA GLN A 129 -15.61 17.82 19.57
C GLN A 129 -14.56 18.87 19.96
N TYR A 130 -13.45 18.93 19.23
CA TYR A 130 -12.42 19.94 19.44
C TYR A 130 -12.96 21.35 19.22
N ARG A 131 -13.70 21.60 18.14
CA ARG A 131 -14.35 22.90 17.87
C ARG A 131 -15.31 23.30 19.00
N ARG A 132 -16.13 22.37 19.51
CA ARG A 132 -17.01 22.60 20.66
C ARG A 132 -16.21 22.91 21.94
N SER A 133 -15.17 22.13 22.23
CA SER A 133 -14.32 22.41 23.40
C SER A 133 -13.64 23.78 23.33
N GLN A 134 -13.24 24.23 22.13
CA GLN A 134 -12.64 25.54 21.94
C GLN A 134 -13.62 26.67 22.24
N SER A 135 -14.90 26.54 21.88
CA SER A 135 -15.89 27.55 22.23
C SER A 135 -16.10 27.63 23.74
N TYR A 136 -16.17 26.49 24.44
CA TYR A 136 -16.27 26.45 25.90
C TYR A 136 -15.05 27.07 26.60
N VAL A 137 -13.84 26.76 26.14
CA VAL A 137 -12.59 27.32 26.69
C VAL A 137 -12.56 28.85 26.50
N ARG A 138 -13.00 29.37 25.34
CA ARG A 138 -13.10 30.82 25.12
C ARG A 138 -14.09 31.51 26.06
N ILE A 139 -15.19 30.85 26.40
CA ILE A 139 -16.22 31.41 27.28
C ILE A 139 -15.79 31.35 28.76
N ARG A 140 -15.14 30.27 29.19
CA ARG A 140 -14.85 30.00 30.61
C ARG A 140 -13.46 30.43 31.07
N CYS A 141 -12.48 30.54 30.19
CA CYS A 141 -11.11 30.86 30.58
C CYS A 141 -10.86 32.37 30.53
N GLU A 142 -10.53 32.95 31.69
CA GLU A 142 -10.07 34.35 31.81
C GLU A 142 -8.76 34.60 31.05
N TYR A 143 -7.90 33.57 30.97
CA TYR A 143 -6.68 33.55 30.17
C TYR A 143 -6.66 32.30 29.27
N PRO A 144 -7.17 32.37 28.03
CA PRO A 144 -7.17 31.21 27.15
C PRO A 144 -5.74 30.83 26.75
N PRO A 145 -5.38 29.53 26.81
CA PRO A 145 -4.06 29.08 26.41
C PRO A 145 -3.81 29.36 24.91
N PRO A 146 -2.56 29.65 24.50
CA PRO A 146 -2.25 29.90 23.09
C PRO A 146 -2.53 28.64 22.28
N LEU A 147 -3.62 28.67 21.52
CA LEU A 147 -3.96 27.61 20.58
C LEU A 147 -2.85 27.57 19.53
N LEU A 148 -2.06 26.50 19.52
CA LEU A 148 -1.00 26.34 18.54
C LEU A 148 -1.63 26.38 17.14
N PRO A 149 -1.08 27.17 16.20
CA PRO A 149 -1.58 27.20 14.84
C PRO A 149 -1.53 25.78 14.27
N ARG A 150 -2.63 25.35 13.65
CA ARG A 150 -2.72 24.04 12.99
C ARG A 150 -1.59 23.97 11.97
N VAL A 151 -0.53 23.24 12.30
CA VAL A 151 0.53 22.92 11.35
C VAL A 151 -0.15 22.12 10.25
N ARG A 152 -0.31 22.71 9.06
CA ARG A 152 -0.76 21.98 7.89
C ARG A 152 0.33 20.95 7.62
N SER A 153 0.09 19.71 8.03
CA SER A 153 0.94 18.60 7.58
C SER A 153 0.95 18.63 6.06
N PRO A 154 2.12 18.54 5.40
CA PRO A 154 2.17 18.43 3.96
C PRO A 154 1.24 17.30 3.51
N PRO A 155 0.56 17.44 2.36
CA PRO A 155 -0.36 16.42 1.87
C PRO A 155 0.39 15.09 1.82
N ALA A 156 -0.18 14.07 2.46
CA ALA A 156 0.39 12.73 2.43
C ALA A 156 0.60 12.33 0.95
N PRO A 157 1.72 11.66 0.61
CA PRO A 157 1.92 11.18 -0.74
C PRO A 157 0.74 10.30 -1.13
N ALA A 158 0.24 10.50 -2.35
CA ALA A 158 -0.91 9.79 -2.88
C ALA A 158 -0.73 8.27 -2.66
N ARG A 159 -1.66 7.65 -1.92
CA ARG A 159 -1.73 6.19 -1.67
C ARG A 159 -2.12 5.41 -2.93
N SER A 160 -1.60 5.77 -4.10
CA SER A 160 -1.89 5.13 -5.38
C SER A 160 -0.65 4.54 -6.04
N SER A 161 0.32 4.08 -5.25
CA SER A 161 1.41 3.22 -5.75
C SER A 161 1.10 1.74 -5.52
N LEU A 162 -0.12 1.31 -5.85
CA LEU A 162 -0.28 -0.05 -6.34
C LEU A 162 0.33 -0.06 -7.74
N THR A 163 1.56 -0.54 -7.84
CA THR A 163 2.25 -0.75 -9.11
C THR A 163 1.32 -1.56 -10.02
N ARG A 164 0.69 -0.91 -11.02
CA ARG A 164 -0.03 -1.61 -12.08
C ARG A 164 0.98 -2.52 -12.77
N LEU A 165 0.75 -3.83 -12.75
CA LEU A 165 1.51 -4.78 -13.56
C LEU A 165 1.38 -4.36 -15.04
N PRO A 166 2.48 -4.39 -15.81
CA PRO A 166 2.42 -4.06 -17.24
C PRO A 166 1.50 -5.08 -17.93
N GLY A 167 0.32 -4.63 -18.40
CA GLY A 167 -0.64 -5.47 -19.13
C GLY A 167 -2.12 -5.25 -18.80
N SER A 168 -2.49 -4.59 -17.69
CA SER A 168 -3.92 -4.34 -17.40
C SER A 168 -4.39 -2.98 -17.95
N ARG A 169 -4.76 -2.91 -19.22
CA ARG A 169 -5.64 -1.85 -19.73
C ARG A 169 -7.08 -2.19 -19.33
N GLY A 170 -7.50 -1.76 -18.14
CA GLY A 170 -8.92 -1.62 -17.81
C GLY A 170 -9.40 -0.21 -18.22
N PRO A 171 -10.69 -0.03 -18.55
CA PRO A 171 -11.23 1.25 -18.97
C PRO A 171 -11.12 2.28 -17.84
N ASP A 172 -10.64 3.48 -18.16
CA ASP A 172 -10.51 4.58 -17.22
C ASP A 172 -11.90 5.08 -16.82
N PRO A 173 -12.22 5.25 -15.51
CA PRO A 173 -13.55 5.64 -15.06
C PRO A 173 -13.82 7.15 -15.17
N ARG A 174 -13.18 7.87 -16.10
CA ARG A 174 -13.29 9.34 -16.25
C ARG A 174 -13.28 9.85 -17.69
N GLY A 175 -13.75 9.05 -18.63
CA GLY A 175 -14.07 9.49 -19.99
C GLY A 175 -15.40 8.86 -20.39
N ASP A 176 -16.22 9.62 -21.11
CA ASP A 176 -17.39 9.17 -21.86
C ASP A 176 -18.72 9.15 -21.08
N LEU A 177 -19.09 10.34 -20.61
CA LEU A 177 -20.49 10.78 -20.55
C LEU A 177 -20.68 11.83 -21.65
N ALA A 178 -20.71 11.40 -22.91
CA ALA A 178 -21.29 12.12 -24.04
C ALA A 178 -21.35 11.15 -25.23
N ASP A 179 -22.46 11.20 -25.96
CA ASP A 179 -22.65 10.66 -27.31
C ASP A 179 -23.08 9.18 -27.42
N GLU A 180 -24.24 8.85 -26.85
CA GLU A 180 -25.13 7.77 -27.35
C GLU A 180 -26.60 8.24 -27.19
N GLU A 181 -26.94 9.34 -27.86
CA GLU A 181 -28.32 9.72 -28.13
C GLU A 181 -28.41 10.23 -29.58
N LEU A 182 -28.25 9.32 -30.54
CA LEU A 182 -28.66 9.51 -31.93
C LEU A 182 -28.50 8.19 -32.68
N LEU A 183 -29.59 7.42 -32.78
CA LEU A 183 -30.01 6.60 -33.94
C LEU A 183 -31.06 5.54 -33.54
N GLU A 184 -32.23 5.98 -33.05
CA GLU A 184 -33.46 5.18 -33.14
C GLU A 184 -34.51 5.96 -33.94
N LEU A 185 -34.27 6.14 -35.24
CA LEU A 185 -35.33 6.35 -36.23
C LEU A 185 -34.90 5.77 -37.57
N GLY A 186 -35.48 4.63 -37.92
CA GLY A 186 -35.57 4.15 -39.31
C GLY A 186 -35.13 2.71 -39.52
N GLY A 187 -36.07 1.86 -39.99
CA GLY A 187 -35.68 0.66 -40.75
C GLY A 187 -36.44 -0.63 -40.46
N PHE A 188 -37.75 -0.59 -40.34
CA PHE A 188 -38.59 -1.78 -40.47
C PHE A 188 -38.55 -2.26 -41.94
N ARG A 189 -37.78 -3.31 -42.26
CA ARG A 189 -38.05 -4.20 -43.41
C ARG A 189 -37.20 -5.48 -43.33
N GLY A 190 -37.79 -6.54 -42.79
CA GLY A 190 -37.31 -7.89 -43.06
C GLY A 190 -37.63 -8.28 -44.52
N PRO A 191 -36.76 -9.03 -45.22
CA PRO A 191 -37.16 -9.69 -46.44
C PRO A 191 -37.80 -11.05 -46.14
N PRO A 192 -38.92 -11.39 -46.80
CA PRO A 192 -39.49 -12.73 -46.78
C PRO A 192 -38.88 -13.59 -47.89
N GLY A 193 -38.84 -14.90 -47.64
CA GLY A 193 -39.10 -15.87 -48.71
C GLY A 193 -38.07 -16.96 -48.93
N ALA A 194 -38.60 -18.19 -48.82
CA ALA A 194 -38.31 -19.43 -49.55
C ALA A 194 -36.98 -20.15 -49.27
#